data_AF-G2WT12-F1
#
_entry.id   AF-G2WT12-F1
#
_cell.length_a   1.000
_cell.length_b   1.000
_cell.length_c   1.000
_cell.angle_alpha   90.00
_cell.angle_beta   90.00
_cell.angle_gamma   90.00
#
_symmetry.space_group_name_H-M   'P 1'
#
loop_
_entity.id
_entity.type
_entity.pdbx_description
1 polymer ?
#
loop_
_entity_poly.entity_id
_entity_poly.type
_entity_poly.pdbx_seq_one_letter_code
_entity_poly.pdbx_strand_id
1 'polypeptide(L)'
;MSLSNHPKAYGSAAIVVAFSAGILVTLGFKDFYPDLERRYQRHRRAVRRRNTNSSTSKDEASRRGSVFWGPPVQLEDHEGSDVAVSDDLAATSQPPPIADGIEGAIGNTPLINIKSLSEATGRVILAKAEFLNGAGQSPKDRVALSMIRTAEEAGLLVPGRGDTIYEGTVGSTGIALTTLARARGYRCHICMPDDMAVEKSDLLHRLGATVERVAVAPITSPAHF
;
A
#
# COMPACT_ATOMS: atom_id res chain seq x y z
N MET A 1 -28.38 45.81 29.50
CA MET A 1 -29.16 44.90 28.62
C MET A 1 -28.45 43.56 28.57
N SER A 2 -29.12 42.51 29.01
CA SER A 2 -28.58 41.15 29.20
C SER A 2 -28.36 40.44 27.86
N LEU A 3 -27.19 39.79 27.71
CA LEU A 3 -26.73 39.04 26.52
C LEU A 3 -27.39 37.66 26.37
N SER A 4 -28.55 37.43 26.98
CA SER A 4 -29.17 36.09 27.08
C SER A 4 -30.05 35.66 25.90
N ASN A 5 -30.21 36.47 24.83
CA ASN A 5 -31.17 36.19 23.74
C ASN A 5 -30.54 36.13 22.33
N HIS A 6 -29.56 35.25 22.08
CA HIS A 6 -29.17 34.90 20.70
C HIS A 6 -28.75 33.42 20.56
N PRO A 7 -29.60 32.53 20.02
CA PRO A 7 -29.33 31.08 19.98
C PRO A 7 -28.23 30.67 18.98
N LYS A 8 -27.72 31.59 18.14
CA LYS A 8 -26.65 31.30 17.17
C LYS A 8 -25.23 31.64 17.64
N ALA A 9 -25.08 32.45 18.70
CA ALA A 9 -23.76 32.90 19.17
C ALA A 9 -23.07 31.86 20.07
N TYR A 10 -23.85 31.07 20.82
CA TYR A 10 -23.30 30.05 21.72
C TYR A 10 -22.68 28.86 20.97
N GLY A 11 -23.18 28.51 19.78
CA GLY A 11 -22.65 27.40 18.99
C GLY A 11 -21.25 27.67 18.44
N SER A 12 -21.04 28.85 17.86
CA SER A 12 -19.74 29.23 17.29
C SER A 12 -18.69 29.50 18.39
N ALA A 13 -19.08 30.14 19.50
CA ALA A 13 -18.19 30.32 20.65
C ALA A 13 -17.79 28.97 21.28
N ALA A 14 -18.73 28.03 21.44
CA ALA A 14 -18.43 26.71 21.98
C ALA A 14 -17.48 25.90 21.07
N ILE A 15 -17.65 25.98 19.75
CA ILE A 15 -16.77 25.32 18.78
C ILE A 15 -15.35 25.89 18.84
N VAL A 16 -15.21 27.22 18.89
CA VAL A 16 -13.90 27.87 18.97
C VAL A 16 -13.19 27.50 20.28
N VAL A 17 -13.93 27.47 21.40
CA VAL A 17 -13.38 27.06 22.70
C VAL A 17 -12.96 25.59 22.68
N ALA A 18 -13.78 24.68 22.15
CA ALA A 18 -13.45 23.26 22.06
C ALA A 18 -12.24 23.00 21.14
N PHE A 19 -12.16 23.68 19.99
CA PHE A 19 -11.03 23.56 19.07
C PHE A 19 -9.73 24.10 19.67
N SER A 20 -9.80 25.26 20.32
CA SER A 20 -8.64 25.86 21.00
C SER A 20 -8.17 25.01 22.18
N ALA A 21 -9.11 24.43 22.95
CA ALA A 21 -8.79 23.48 24.01
C ALA A 21 -8.14 22.20 23.46
N GLY A 22 -8.63 21.67 22.33
CA GLY A 22 -8.00 20.54 21.64
C GLY A 22 -6.56 20.84 21.19
N ILE A 23 -6.33 22.01 20.60
CA ILE A 23 -4.97 22.46 20.23
C ILE A 23 -4.09 22.57 21.48
N LEU A 24 -4.55 23.19 22.55
CA LEU A 24 -3.78 23.32 23.80
C LEU A 24 -3.50 21.96 24.45
N VAL A 25 -4.44 21.01 24.41
CA VAL A 25 -4.21 19.64 24.88
C VAL A 25 -3.16 18.96 24.03
N THR A 26 -3.22 19.05 22.69
CA THR A 26 -2.22 18.44 21.80
C THR A 26 -0.84 19.09 21.92
N LEU A 27 -0.77 20.41 22.12
CA LEU A 27 0.48 21.13 22.38
C LEU A 27 1.03 20.82 23.78
N GLY A 28 0.19 20.72 24.80
CA GLY A 28 0.58 20.28 26.14
C GLY A 28 1.00 18.80 26.19
N PHE A 29 0.44 17.96 25.31
CA PHE A 29 0.86 16.56 25.14
C PHE A 29 2.28 16.44 24.60
N LYS A 30 2.76 17.44 23.85
CA LYS A 30 4.14 17.51 23.35
C LYS A 30 5.15 17.72 24.48
N ASP A 31 4.75 18.41 25.55
CA ASP A 31 5.61 18.70 26.71
C ASP A 31 5.60 17.59 27.77
N PHE A 32 4.67 16.62 27.69
CA PHE A 32 4.63 15.47 28.60
C PHE A 32 5.71 14.41 28.32
N TYR A 33 6.58 14.66 27.33
CA TYR A 33 7.69 13.80 26.96
C TYR A 33 9.06 14.52 27.04
N PRO A 34 9.43 15.15 28.18
CA PRO A 34 10.75 15.77 28.32
C PRO A 34 11.86 14.72 28.19
N ASP A 35 11.57 13.47 28.54
CA ASP A 35 12.50 12.36 28.42
C ASP A 35 12.71 11.89 26.99
N LEU A 36 11.73 12.06 26.08
CA LEU A 36 11.87 11.64 24.69
C LEU A 36 12.78 12.61 23.93
N GLU A 37 12.59 13.91 24.15
CA GLU A 37 13.48 14.96 23.59
C GLU A 37 14.88 14.87 24.20
N ARG A 38 15.00 14.67 25.52
CA ARG A 38 16.31 14.47 26.18
C ARG A 38 17.01 13.20 25.70
N ARG A 39 16.27 12.13 25.39
CA ARG A 39 16.82 10.88 24.82
C ARG A 39 17.21 11.06 23.36
N TYR A 40 16.41 11.74 22.55
CA TYR A 40 16.73 12.05 21.16
C TYR A 40 17.98 12.93 21.05
N GLN A 41 18.08 13.98 21.87
CA GLN A 41 19.25 14.85 21.95
C GLN A 41 20.49 14.11 22.46
N ARG A 42 20.36 13.25 23.48
CA ARG A 42 21.46 12.37 23.94
C ARG A 42 21.88 11.38 22.87
N HIS A 43 20.94 10.82 22.11
CA HIS A 43 21.24 9.87 21.04
C HIS A 43 21.95 10.57 19.87
N ARG A 44 21.49 11.76 19.44
CA ARG A 44 22.20 12.60 18.44
C ARG A 44 23.61 12.96 18.87
N ARG A 45 23.81 13.30 20.15
CA ARG A 45 25.15 13.62 20.70
C ARG A 45 26.04 12.37 20.82
N ALA A 46 25.48 11.21 21.16
CA ALA A 46 26.20 9.95 21.21
C ALA A 46 26.60 9.47 19.80
N VAL A 47 25.71 9.57 18.82
CA VAL A 47 25.99 9.24 17.40
C VAL A 47 27.07 10.16 16.82
N ARG A 48 26.99 11.48 17.09
CA ARG A 48 28.03 12.43 16.65
C ARG A 48 29.39 12.20 17.32
N ARG A 49 29.43 11.67 18.53
CA ARG A 49 30.65 11.36 19.30
C ARG A 49 31.22 9.97 18.97
N ARG A 50 30.38 9.04 18.49
CA ARG A 50 30.78 7.72 17.97
C ARG A 50 31.37 7.82 16.56
N ASN A 51 30.94 8.80 15.77
CA ASN A 51 31.52 9.07 14.45
C ASN A 51 32.94 9.67 14.52
N THR A 52 33.39 10.10 15.71
CA THR A 52 34.73 10.65 15.93
C THR A 52 35.70 9.70 16.63
N ASN A 53 35.22 8.60 17.22
CA ASN A 53 36.06 7.64 17.96
C ASN A 53 35.47 6.22 17.89
N SER A 54 36.33 5.22 17.66
CA SER A 54 36.11 3.75 17.71
C SER A 54 35.52 3.16 16.43
N SER A 55 36.14 2.27 15.65
CA SER A 55 37.06 1.15 15.94
C SER A 55 36.69 0.36 17.19
N THR A 56 36.04 -0.78 16.96
CA THR A 56 35.85 -1.91 17.89
C THR A 56 35.10 -1.65 19.19
N SER A 57 33.86 -2.13 19.28
CA SER A 57 33.45 -3.13 20.29
C SER A 57 31.95 -3.43 20.16
N LYS A 58 31.66 -4.73 20.14
CA LYS A 58 30.34 -5.35 20.32
C LYS A 58 29.82 -5.01 21.72
N ASP A 59 28.55 -4.66 21.84
CA ASP A 59 27.74 -4.94 23.03
C ASP A 59 26.25 -4.88 22.68
N GLU A 60 25.60 -6.04 22.80
CA GLU A 60 24.15 -6.24 22.75
C GLU A 60 23.46 -5.50 23.91
N ALA A 61 22.45 -4.71 23.60
CA ALA A 61 21.53 -4.17 24.60
C ALA A 61 20.11 -4.62 24.29
N SER A 62 19.70 -5.74 24.89
CA SER A 62 18.31 -6.19 24.87
C SER A 62 17.43 -5.18 25.63
N ARG A 63 16.39 -4.67 24.97
CA ARG A 63 15.40 -3.77 25.60
C ARG A 63 14.26 -4.61 26.17
N ARG A 64 14.02 -4.47 27.48
CA ARG A 64 12.85 -5.03 28.19
C ARG A 64 11.55 -4.44 27.62
N GLY A 65 10.66 -5.32 27.15
CA GLY A 65 9.28 -4.99 26.77
C GLY A 65 8.38 -4.71 27.97
N SER A 66 7.23 -4.07 27.71
CA SER A 66 6.24 -3.68 28.70
C SER A 66 5.67 -4.89 29.45
N VAL A 67 5.40 -4.73 30.74
CA VAL A 67 5.04 -5.77 31.71
C VAL A 67 3.69 -6.48 31.41
N PHE A 68 2.95 -6.09 30.38
CA PHE A 68 1.53 -6.50 30.25
C PHE A 68 1.11 -7.19 28.95
N TRP A 69 1.88 -7.16 27.85
CA TRP A 69 1.43 -7.76 26.58
C TRP A 69 2.60 -8.37 25.80
N GLY A 70 2.69 -9.70 25.82
CA GLY A 70 3.50 -10.51 24.90
C GLY A 70 5.03 -10.41 25.06
N PRO A 71 5.79 -11.30 24.39
CA PRO A 71 7.23 -11.17 24.29
C PRO A 71 7.60 -9.84 23.61
N PRO A 72 8.72 -9.21 23.98
CA PRO A 72 9.15 -7.95 23.36
C PRO A 72 9.31 -8.15 21.86
N VAL A 73 8.64 -7.29 21.08
CA VAL A 73 8.84 -7.22 19.63
C VAL A 73 10.30 -6.90 19.37
N GLN A 74 11.05 -7.88 18.83
CA GLN A 74 12.38 -7.65 18.31
C GLN A 74 12.24 -6.81 17.03
N LEU A 75 12.47 -5.51 17.17
CA LEU A 75 12.69 -4.63 16.03
C LEU A 75 14.13 -4.87 15.57
N GLU A 76 14.29 -5.65 14.51
CA GLU A 76 15.56 -5.77 13.82
C GLU A 76 15.71 -4.59 12.86
N ASP A 77 16.73 -3.77 13.12
CA ASP A 77 17.13 -2.70 12.21
C ASP A 77 18.23 -3.23 11.29
N HIS A 78 17.87 -3.48 10.03
CA HIS A 78 18.78 -4.00 9.01
C HIS A 78 19.57 -2.87 8.31
N GLU A 79 19.45 -1.61 8.75
CA GLU A 79 20.27 -0.50 8.24
C GLU A 79 21.75 -0.57 8.67
N GLY A 80 22.14 -1.55 9.49
CA GLY A 80 23.47 -1.68 10.10
C GLY A 80 24.48 -2.54 9.33
N SER A 81 24.15 -3.10 8.17
CA SER A 81 25.17 -3.61 7.27
C SER A 81 25.61 -2.45 6.37
N ASP A 82 26.90 -2.12 6.40
CA ASP A 82 27.59 -1.46 5.29
C ASP A 82 27.41 -2.34 4.03
N VAL A 83 26.22 -2.30 3.43
CA VAL A 83 26.06 -2.57 2.02
C VAL A 83 26.66 -1.33 1.38
N ALA A 84 27.99 -1.33 1.27
CA ALA A 84 28.61 -0.59 0.19
C ALA A 84 27.77 -0.94 -1.03
N VAL A 85 27.09 0.08 -1.57
CA VAL A 85 26.45 -0.05 -2.88
C VAL A 85 27.63 -0.23 -3.81
N SER A 86 28.08 -1.47 -3.94
CA SER A 86 28.99 -1.87 -4.99
C SER A 86 28.28 -1.53 -6.28
N ASP A 87 28.98 -0.89 -7.22
CA ASP A 87 28.54 -0.68 -8.59
C ASP A 87 28.16 -2.00 -9.31
N ASP A 88 28.35 -3.14 -8.63
CA ASP A 88 27.98 -4.50 -9.02
C ASP A 88 26.47 -4.82 -8.91
N LEU A 89 25.57 -3.86 -9.16
CA LEU A 89 24.19 -4.15 -9.62
C LEU A 89 24.20 -4.68 -11.08
N ALA A 90 25.25 -5.41 -11.44
CA ALA A 90 25.42 -6.03 -12.73
C ALA A 90 24.20 -6.90 -12.99
N ALA A 91 23.44 -6.50 -14.01
CA ALA A 91 22.34 -7.25 -14.56
C ALA A 91 22.74 -8.72 -14.66
N THR A 92 21.88 -9.61 -14.17
CA THR A 92 21.98 -11.04 -14.44
C THR A 92 22.23 -11.20 -15.94
N SER A 93 23.40 -11.72 -16.32
CA SER A 93 23.86 -11.80 -17.71
C SER A 93 23.05 -12.78 -18.57
N GLN A 94 22.10 -13.48 -17.96
CA GLN A 94 21.17 -14.36 -18.64
C GLN A 94 19.91 -13.58 -19.01
N PRO A 95 19.44 -13.67 -20.27
CA PRO A 95 18.14 -13.13 -20.63
C PRO A 95 17.06 -13.77 -19.73
N PRO A 96 16.00 -13.03 -19.38
CA PRO A 96 14.92 -13.58 -18.58
C PRO A 96 14.35 -14.83 -19.28
N PRO A 97 14.00 -15.88 -18.51
CA PRO A 97 13.39 -17.07 -19.10
C PRO A 97 12.12 -16.69 -19.87
N ILE A 98 11.85 -17.42 -20.97
CA ILE A 98 10.61 -17.25 -21.73
C ILE A 98 9.44 -17.58 -20.80
N ALA A 99 8.57 -16.62 -20.56
CA ALA A 99 7.39 -16.79 -19.72
C ALA A 99 6.37 -17.73 -20.40
N ASP A 100 5.79 -18.64 -19.62
CA ASP A 100 4.67 -19.47 -20.06
C ASP A 100 3.35 -18.76 -19.80
N GLY A 101 2.64 -18.43 -20.87
CA GLY A 101 1.41 -17.64 -20.82
C GLY A 101 1.59 -16.21 -20.28
N ILE A 102 0.47 -15.48 -20.20
CA ILE A 102 0.47 -14.11 -19.66
C ILE A 102 0.67 -14.10 -18.15
N GLU A 103 0.25 -15.16 -17.46
CA GLU A 103 0.48 -15.35 -16.03
C GLU A 103 1.95 -15.52 -15.66
N GLY A 104 2.77 -16.08 -16.56
CA GLY A 104 4.22 -16.20 -16.37
C GLY A 104 4.92 -14.84 -16.35
N ALA A 105 4.29 -13.81 -16.93
CA ALA A 105 4.75 -12.43 -16.91
C ALA A 105 4.23 -11.62 -15.68
N ILE A 106 3.59 -12.27 -14.71
CA ILE A 106 3.15 -11.64 -13.46
C ILE A 106 4.16 -11.94 -12.35
N GLY A 107 4.61 -10.89 -11.68
CA GLY A 107 5.58 -10.99 -10.61
C GLY A 107 7.00 -10.59 -11.01
N ASN A 108 7.94 -10.76 -10.08
CA ASN A 108 9.37 -10.44 -10.28
C ASN A 108 9.66 -9.08 -10.92
N THR A 109 8.78 -8.10 -10.71
CA THR A 109 8.91 -6.74 -11.21
C THR A 109 10.14 -6.05 -10.61
N PRO A 110 10.83 -5.20 -11.37
CA PRO A 110 12.08 -4.60 -10.91
C PRO A 110 11.87 -3.57 -9.79
N LEU A 111 12.93 -3.36 -9.02
CA LEU A 111 13.10 -2.17 -8.19
C LEU A 111 13.88 -1.13 -9.00
N ILE A 112 13.34 0.08 -9.09
CA ILE A 112 13.94 1.18 -9.84
C ILE A 112 14.43 2.23 -8.84
N ASN A 113 15.72 2.54 -8.85
CA ASN A 113 16.26 3.61 -8.03
C ASN A 113 15.78 4.98 -8.53
N ILE A 114 15.10 5.75 -7.67
CA ILE A 114 14.75 7.14 -7.95
C ILE A 114 15.92 8.02 -7.51
N LYS A 115 16.84 8.27 -8.45
CA LYS A 115 18.09 9.02 -8.19
C LYS A 115 17.85 10.38 -7.54
N SER A 116 16.94 11.19 -8.10
CA SER A 116 16.66 12.55 -7.62
C SER A 116 16.14 12.59 -6.18
N LEU A 117 15.21 11.69 -5.81
CA LEU A 117 14.71 11.59 -4.44
C LEU A 117 15.78 11.04 -3.51
N SER A 118 16.60 10.11 -4.00
CA SER A 118 17.66 9.54 -3.19
C SER A 118 18.72 10.58 -2.83
N GLU A 119 19.13 11.39 -3.80
CA GLU A 119 20.04 12.52 -3.61
C GLU A 119 19.44 13.59 -2.69
N ALA A 120 18.17 13.96 -2.88
CA ALA A 120 17.51 15.00 -2.08
C ALA A 120 17.33 14.60 -0.60
N THR A 121 17.21 13.30 -0.31
CA THR A 121 16.96 12.80 1.05
C THR A 121 18.19 12.23 1.73
N GLY A 122 19.27 11.97 0.99
CA GLY A 122 20.45 11.25 1.48
C GLY A 122 20.17 9.78 1.84
N ARG A 123 19.09 9.20 1.30
CA ARG A 123 18.64 7.81 1.54
C ARG A 123 18.35 7.14 0.20
N VAL A 124 18.50 5.81 0.10
CA VAL A 124 18.17 5.09 -1.14
C VAL A 124 16.65 4.93 -1.25
N ILE A 125 16.04 5.54 -2.27
CA ILE A 125 14.61 5.46 -2.55
C ILE A 125 14.38 4.60 -3.79
N LEU A 126 13.76 3.43 -3.60
CA LEU A 126 13.45 2.49 -4.68
C LEU A 126 11.94 2.46 -4.96
N ALA A 127 11.57 2.48 -6.24
CA ALA A 127 10.21 2.25 -6.71
C ALA A 127 10.02 0.80 -7.15
N LYS A 128 8.97 0.14 -6.66
CA LYS A 128 8.58 -1.18 -7.14
C LYS A 128 7.70 -1.04 -8.40
N ALA A 129 8.20 -1.49 -9.54
CA ALA A 129 7.58 -1.26 -10.85
C ALA A 129 6.43 -2.23 -11.16
N GLU A 130 5.38 -2.25 -10.33
CA GLU A 130 4.22 -3.13 -10.51
C GLU A 130 3.40 -2.86 -11.79
N PHE A 131 3.64 -1.74 -12.47
CA PHE A 131 3.06 -1.48 -13.78
C PHE A 131 3.64 -2.36 -14.90
N LEU A 132 4.71 -3.12 -14.61
CA LEU A 132 5.32 -4.06 -15.55
C LEU A 132 4.77 -5.50 -15.43
N ASN A 133 3.73 -5.73 -14.63
CA ASN A 133 3.04 -7.03 -14.66
C ASN A 133 2.31 -7.21 -16.01
N GLY A 134 2.29 -8.44 -16.53
CA GLY A 134 1.85 -8.72 -17.89
C GLY A 134 0.36 -8.57 -18.19
N ALA A 135 -0.54 -8.67 -17.21
CA ALA A 135 -1.97 -8.81 -17.47
C ALA A 135 -2.74 -7.47 -17.46
N GLY A 136 -2.91 -6.88 -16.29
CA GLY A 136 -3.58 -5.59 -16.07
C GLY A 136 -2.60 -4.45 -15.80
N GLN A 137 -1.29 -4.70 -15.93
CA GLN A 137 -0.22 -3.71 -15.74
C GLN A 137 -0.34 -3.01 -14.38
N SER A 138 -0.62 -3.80 -13.35
CA SER A 138 -0.85 -3.30 -12.01
C SER A 138 -0.53 -4.34 -10.94
N PRO A 139 -0.45 -3.96 -9.66
CA PRO A 139 -0.32 -4.93 -8.57
C PRO A 139 -1.49 -5.92 -8.47
N LYS A 140 -2.65 -5.61 -9.07
CA LYS A 140 -3.86 -6.47 -9.00
C LYS A 140 -3.70 -7.76 -9.77
N ASP A 141 -2.78 -7.81 -10.73
CA ASP A 141 -2.42 -9.00 -11.50
C ASP A 141 -2.02 -10.16 -10.56
N ARG A 142 -1.25 -9.86 -9.51
CA ARG A 142 -0.82 -10.85 -8.51
C ARG A 142 -2.00 -11.42 -7.73
N VAL A 143 -2.92 -10.55 -7.31
CA VAL A 143 -4.08 -10.95 -6.51
C VAL A 143 -5.04 -11.77 -7.36
N ALA A 144 -5.34 -11.30 -8.57
CA ALA A 144 -6.20 -12.00 -9.52
C ALA A 144 -5.66 -13.40 -9.85
N LEU A 145 -4.35 -13.52 -10.14
CA LEU A 145 -3.72 -14.81 -10.40
C LEU A 145 -3.80 -15.75 -9.18
N SER A 146 -3.56 -15.22 -7.98
CA SER A 146 -3.65 -15.99 -6.74
C SER A 146 -5.07 -16.52 -6.51
N MET A 147 -6.09 -15.67 -6.69
CA MET A 147 -7.50 -16.06 -6.53
C MET A 147 -7.91 -17.15 -7.53
N ILE A 148 -7.53 -17.01 -8.80
CA ILE A 148 -7.85 -17.99 -9.85
C ILE A 148 -7.18 -19.34 -9.53
N ARG A 149 -5.88 -19.34 -9.21
CA ARG A 149 -5.15 -20.57 -8.85
C ARG A 149 -5.74 -21.26 -7.62
N THR A 150 -6.07 -20.49 -6.59
CA THR A 150 -6.71 -21.03 -5.38
C THR A 150 -8.05 -21.69 -5.71
N ALA A 151 -8.85 -21.06 -6.57
CA ALA A 151 -10.14 -21.63 -6.99
C ALA A 151 -9.97 -22.87 -7.89
N GLU A 152 -8.93 -22.93 -8.72
CA GLU A 152 -8.57 -24.11 -9.52
C GLU A 152 -8.10 -25.27 -8.64
N GLU A 153 -7.23 -25.01 -7.68
CA GLU A 153 -6.75 -25.99 -6.70
C GLU A 153 -7.89 -26.57 -5.87
N ALA A 154 -8.89 -25.76 -5.54
CA ALA A 154 -10.11 -26.18 -4.87
C ALA A 154 -11.14 -26.86 -5.79
N GLY A 155 -10.89 -26.94 -7.10
CA GLY A 155 -11.82 -27.50 -8.09
C GLY A 155 -13.07 -26.67 -8.37
N LEU A 156 -13.12 -25.42 -7.87
CA LEU A 156 -14.22 -24.48 -8.11
C LEU A 156 -14.18 -23.93 -9.54
N LEU A 157 -12.97 -23.73 -10.07
CA LEU A 157 -12.73 -23.37 -11.47
C LEU A 157 -11.99 -24.51 -12.19
N VAL A 158 -12.39 -24.79 -13.42
CA VAL A 158 -11.73 -25.77 -14.28
C VAL A 158 -11.41 -25.12 -15.63
N PRO A 159 -10.10 -24.98 -15.99
CA PRO A 159 -9.69 -24.31 -17.22
C PRO A 159 -10.41 -24.88 -18.46
N GLY A 160 -10.86 -24.00 -19.35
CA GLY A 160 -11.55 -24.37 -20.60
C GLY A 160 -12.96 -24.98 -20.45
N ARG A 161 -13.46 -25.23 -19.23
CA ARG A 161 -14.84 -25.74 -19.01
C ARG A 161 -15.93 -24.72 -19.36
N GLY A 162 -15.57 -23.43 -19.40
CA GLY A 162 -16.51 -22.33 -19.64
C GLY A 162 -17.07 -21.69 -18.36
N ASP A 163 -16.44 -21.96 -17.21
CA ASP A 163 -16.77 -21.32 -15.93
C ASP A 163 -16.70 -19.79 -16.04
N THR A 164 -17.50 -19.10 -15.24
CA THR A 164 -17.59 -17.64 -15.25
C THR A 164 -17.12 -17.05 -13.94
N ILE A 165 -16.23 -16.07 -14.03
CA ILE A 165 -15.80 -15.23 -12.90
C ILE A 165 -16.64 -13.95 -12.91
N TYR A 166 -17.28 -13.65 -11.78
CA TYR A 166 -18.05 -12.43 -11.56
C TYR A 166 -17.29 -11.50 -10.60
N GLU A 167 -17.13 -10.23 -10.96
CA GLU A 167 -16.48 -9.23 -10.11
C GLU A 167 -17.18 -7.87 -10.23
N GLY A 168 -17.44 -7.22 -9.10
CA GLY A 168 -17.93 -5.84 -9.04
C GLY A 168 -16.78 -4.83 -8.96
N THR A 169 -16.36 -4.25 -10.08
CA THR A 169 -15.20 -3.34 -10.11
C THR A 169 -15.16 -2.42 -11.33
N VAL A 170 -14.52 -1.27 -11.16
CA VAL A 170 -14.25 -0.26 -12.22
C VAL A 170 -12.75 -0.11 -12.49
N GLY A 171 -11.93 -0.88 -11.78
CA GLY A 171 -10.49 -0.64 -11.65
C GLY A 171 -9.63 -1.73 -12.27
N SER A 172 -8.35 -1.69 -11.92
CA SER A 172 -7.33 -2.61 -12.44
C SER A 172 -7.57 -4.07 -12.08
N THR A 173 -8.34 -4.37 -11.03
CA THR A 173 -8.76 -5.74 -10.69
C THR A 173 -9.58 -6.35 -11.84
N GLY A 174 -10.51 -5.60 -12.41
CA GLY A 174 -11.37 -6.10 -13.50
C GLY A 174 -10.56 -6.38 -14.76
N ILE A 175 -9.60 -5.51 -15.07
CA ILE A 175 -8.67 -5.70 -16.19
C ILE A 175 -7.83 -6.97 -15.97
N ALA A 176 -7.21 -7.10 -14.80
CA ALA A 176 -6.39 -8.27 -14.46
C ALA A 176 -7.17 -9.58 -14.53
N LEU A 177 -8.36 -9.63 -13.90
CA LEU A 177 -9.23 -10.81 -13.93
C LEU A 177 -9.71 -11.13 -15.34
N THR A 178 -10.11 -10.14 -16.13
CA THR A 178 -10.58 -10.37 -17.51
C THR A 178 -9.45 -10.96 -18.36
N THR A 179 -8.27 -10.36 -18.33
CA THR A 179 -7.12 -10.84 -19.11
C THR A 179 -6.74 -12.27 -18.73
N LEU A 180 -6.64 -12.57 -17.43
CA LEU A 180 -6.32 -13.92 -16.94
C LEU A 180 -7.43 -14.93 -17.21
N ALA A 181 -8.70 -14.53 -17.04
CA ALA A 181 -9.85 -15.36 -17.32
C ALA A 181 -9.83 -15.82 -18.78
N ARG A 182 -9.64 -14.88 -19.70
CA ARG A 182 -9.58 -15.17 -21.14
C ARG A 182 -8.39 -16.04 -21.51
N ALA A 183 -7.22 -15.79 -20.93
CA ALA A 183 -6.03 -16.63 -21.15
C ALA A 183 -6.25 -18.09 -20.72
N ARG A 184 -7.07 -18.32 -19.69
CA ARG A 184 -7.37 -19.65 -19.12
C ARG A 184 -8.66 -20.31 -19.64
N GLY A 185 -9.35 -19.66 -20.58
CA GLY A 185 -10.60 -20.17 -21.16
C GLY A 185 -11.83 -20.02 -20.26
N TYR A 186 -11.79 -19.10 -19.30
CA TYR A 186 -12.94 -18.69 -18.50
C TYR A 186 -13.70 -17.54 -19.17
N ARG A 187 -14.97 -17.39 -18.79
CA ARG A 187 -15.75 -16.18 -19.04
C ARG A 187 -15.54 -15.21 -17.89
N CYS A 188 -15.59 -13.92 -18.18
CA CYS A 188 -15.49 -12.88 -17.15
C CYS A 188 -16.68 -11.92 -17.28
N HIS A 189 -17.34 -11.68 -16.16
CA HIS A 189 -18.46 -10.77 -16.03
C HIS A 189 -18.12 -9.68 -15.03
N ILE A 190 -18.02 -8.44 -15.51
CA ILE A 190 -17.69 -7.29 -14.69
C ILE A 190 -18.94 -6.45 -14.48
N CYS A 191 -19.33 -6.27 -13.22
CA CYS A 191 -20.38 -5.33 -12.84
C CYS A 191 -19.75 -4.00 -12.44
N MET A 192 -20.23 -2.89 -12.98
CA MET A 192 -19.72 -1.55 -12.69
C MET A 192 -20.84 -0.49 -12.62
N PRO A 193 -20.67 0.58 -11.83
CA PRO A 193 -21.54 1.76 -11.88
C PRO A 193 -21.69 2.35 -13.29
N ASP A 194 -22.90 2.80 -13.62
CA ASP A 194 -23.26 3.37 -14.93
C ASP A 194 -22.72 4.79 -15.16
N ASP A 195 -22.36 5.50 -14.09
CA ASP A 195 -21.73 6.83 -14.11
C ASP A 195 -20.22 6.80 -14.43
N MET A 196 -19.65 5.62 -14.67
CA MET A 196 -18.23 5.46 -14.99
C MET A 196 -17.94 5.76 -16.46
N ALA A 197 -16.75 6.31 -16.69
CA ALA A 197 -16.22 6.64 -18.02
C ALA A 197 -16.39 5.46 -19.01
N VAL A 198 -16.85 5.76 -20.23
CA VAL A 198 -17.17 4.77 -21.26
C VAL A 198 -15.93 3.99 -21.70
N GLU A 199 -14.78 4.65 -21.70
CA GLU A 199 -13.47 4.11 -22.02
C GLU A 199 -13.10 2.93 -21.11
N LYS A 200 -13.52 2.96 -19.84
CA LYS A 200 -13.27 1.86 -18.90
C LYS A 200 -14.04 0.60 -19.27
N SER A 201 -15.31 0.74 -19.66
CA SER A 201 -16.11 -0.41 -20.13
C SER A 201 -15.64 -0.90 -21.50
N ASP A 202 -15.27 0.02 -22.41
CA ASP A 202 -14.80 -0.36 -23.75
C ASP A 202 -13.51 -1.19 -23.67
N LEU A 203 -12.57 -0.82 -22.79
CA LEU A 203 -11.37 -1.61 -22.54
C LEU A 203 -11.71 -3.04 -22.09
N LEU A 204 -12.61 -3.21 -21.12
CA LEU A 204 -13.00 -4.53 -20.62
C LEU A 204 -13.74 -5.37 -21.68
N HIS A 205 -14.61 -4.74 -22.49
CA HIS A 205 -15.25 -5.41 -23.62
C HIS A 205 -14.23 -5.91 -24.63
N ARG A 206 -13.24 -5.10 -25.00
CA ARG A 206 -12.16 -5.50 -25.92
C ARG A 206 -11.27 -6.60 -25.34
N LEU A 207 -11.08 -6.60 -24.02
CA LEU A 207 -10.40 -7.70 -23.33
C LEU A 207 -11.25 -8.97 -23.26
N GLY A 208 -12.54 -8.93 -23.64
CA GLY A 208 -13.41 -10.10 -23.74
C GLY A 208 -14.32 -10.34 -22.53
N ALA A 209 -14.48 -9.35 -21.65
CA ALA A 209 -15.48 -9.40 -20.60
C ALA A 209 -16.87 -9.02 -21.12
N THR A 210 -17.88 -9.62 -20.50
CA THR A 210 -19.23 -9.04 -20.48
C THR A 210 -19.26 -8.00 -19.36
N VAL A 211 -19.70 -6.78 -19.68
CA VAL A 211 -19.77 -5.68 -18.72
C VAL A 211 -21.23 -5.33 -18.48
N GLU A 212 -21.66 -5.40 -17.22
CA GLU A 212 -22.95 -4.95 -16.76
C GLU A 212 -22.78 -3.58 -16.10
N ARG A 213 -23.43 -2.56 -16.65
CA ARG A 213 -23.53 -1.24 -16.03
C ARG A 213 -24.76 -1.20 -15.13
N VAL A 214 -24.58 -0.86 -13.86
CA VAL A 214 -25.64 -0.81 -12.85
C VAL A 214 -25.83 0.60 -12.30
N ALA A 215 -27.07 0.94 -11.98
CA ALA A 215 -27.39 2.24 -11.39
C ALA A 215 -26.70 2.42 -10.04
N VAL A 216 -26.11 3.60 -9.83
CA VAL A 216 -25.44 3.91 -8.56
C VAL A 216 -26.47 4.07 -7.45
N ALA A 217 -26.36 3.28 -6.39
CA ALA A 217 -27.13 3.51 -5.17
C ALA A 217 -26.61 4.78 -4.47
N PRO A 218 -27.46 5.77 -4.15
CA PRO A 218 -27.05 6.89 -3.31
C PRO A 218 -26.62 6.43 -1.92
N ILE A 219 -25.67 7.14 -1.28
CA ILE A 219 -25.22 6.82 0.09
C ILE A 219 -26.35 6.85 1.13
N THR A 220 -27.44 7.57 0.84
CA THR A 220 -28.64 7.67 1.68
C THR A 220 -29.67 6.58 1.40
N SER A 221 -29.46 5.75 0.38
CA SER A 221 -30.38 4.67 0.03
C SER A 221 -30.34 3.58 1.10
N PRO A 222 -31.49 3.07 1.58
CA PRO A 222 -31.52 1.88 2.42
C PRO A 222 -30.95 0.63 1.74
N ALA A 223 -30.83 0.63 0.41
CA ALA A 223 -30.18 -0.43 -0.36
C ALA A 223 -28.66 -0.22 -0.54
N HIS A 224 -28.09 0.82 0.07
CA HIS A 224 -26.66 1.06 0.11
C HIS A 224 -26.09 0.28 1.31
N PHE A 225 -25.72 -0.98 1.06
CA PHE A 225 -25.26 -2.07 1.96
C PHE A 225 -26.36 -2.95 2.57
#